data_AF-A0A8T1WPT3-F1
#
_entry.id   AF-A0A8T1WPT3-F1
#
_cell.length_a   1.000
_cell.length_b   1.000
_cell.length_c   1.000
_cell.angle_alpha   90.00
_cell.angle_beta   90.00
_cell.angle_gamma   90.00
#
_symmetry.space_group_name_H-M   'P 1'
#
loop_
_entity.id
_entity.type
_entity.pdbx_description
1 polymer ?
#
loop_
_entity_poly.entity_id
_entity_poly.type
_entity_poly.pdbx_seq_one_letter_code
_entity_poly.pdbx_strand_id
1 'polypeptide(L)'
;MSDDATHAEVAAKLRQTQSKNGAPGGRKLLRWDAARWQLFERSPQYTTRVKSAPILPIRAPLSSIYEIHFSGRKSYAPSALMEKLIADARSGSVLNVGLVIDATGGDTFLHDVKEWDDWDVEYVKLKVDTSGDEEEKDTDAHDDKMVEAFCQAVVRHLQGERKDMDVAVYGADGYNFVGFLIVSFLVEHCELNLDAALQEYAASTPPGIYSRHYLERLYRKYFSTLPSESTKLSCPDPPRWESEENRKRKSEAVVGDEVVTEQDRANKFVRKEKILLPSAAPAKSSPTSGNGNASTPSSFPTPPVYKAPMYIPPDRQEQRPAKRRKIRSWMDEVQPLTYGETLATTSEEHQQLTKSLEKLTGTEGFPGCETIPFTATHVAEGAFKRKGCLTKSYLVTWRARGRRCLLYVTADGTFVVSRDMTFTKVDMKFPRRRAPNEFQANTLIDGLIVEDQDHDTKVARYLAFDIIFLEGTPIWQKKLEKRLQCLQNEIIVPRKNDQSFDYNKEPFRMRMKDHFRLSKTEYMLTKFAKSVTHEVDGVIYTPTEAPYNLGGFESEEPIFKFVASEGGGIPGLDGSISEQRLLHYIESMPK
;
A
#
# COMPACT_ATOMS: atom_id res chain seq x y z
N MET A 1 -1.39 5.56 -38.13
CA MET A 1 -0.25 6.25 -37.49
C MET A 1 0.04 5.48 -36.22
N SER A 2 1.30 5.11 -35.93
CA SER A 2 1.58 4.18 -34.82
C SER A 2 1.18 4.79 -33.47
N ASP A 3 0.80 3.93 -32.53
CA ASP A 3 0.33 4.29 -31.19
C ASP A 3 1.28 5.26 -30.46
N ASP A 4 2.59 5.15 -30.70
CA ASP A 4 3.61 6.02 -30.10
C ASP A 4 3.46 7.51 -30.48
N ALA A 5 3.03 7.82 -31.71
CA ALA A 5 2.85 9.20 -32.16
C ALA A 5 1.66 9.88 -31.46
N THR A 6 0.59 9.12 -31.26
CA THR A 6 -0.65 9.58 -30.61
C THR A 6 -0.47 9.72 -29.10
N HIS A 7 0.29 8.80 -28.47
CA HIS A 7 0.67 8.88 -27.06
C HIS A 7 1.61 10.07 -26.77
N ALA A 8 2.57 10.35 -27.66
CA ALA A 8 3.45 11.51 -27.54
C ALA A 8 2.68 12.84 -27.66
N GLU A 9 1.68 12.92 -28.54
CA GLU A 9 0.87 14.13 -28.74
C GLU A 9 -0.06 14.42 -27.55
N VAL A 10 -0.67 13.39 -26.96
CA VAL A 10 -1.50 13.50 -25.74
C VAL A 10 -0.64 13.89 -24.52
N ALA A 11 0.54 13.29 -24.38
CA ALA A 11 1.50 13.65 -23.32
C ALA A 11 2.05 15.08 -23.48
N ALA A 12 2.21 15.57 -24.72
CA ALA A 12 2.64 16.95 -24.99
C ALA A 12 1.53 17.97 -24.66
N LYS A 13 0.28 17.68 -25.02
CA LYS A 13 -0.87 18.55 -24.69
C LYS A 13 -1.13 18.62 -23.18
N LEU A 14 -0.99 17.51 -22.45
CA LEU A 14 -1.12 17.50 -20.98
C LEU A 14 0.03 18.24 -20.27
N ARG A 15 1.28 18.14 -20.78
CA ARG A 15 2.43 18.92 -20.28
C ARG A 15 2.23 20.43 -20.44
N GLN A 16 1.63 20.88 -21.55
CA GLN A 16 1.31 22.29 -21.77
C GLN A 16 0.19 22.80 -20.84
N THR A 17 -0.73 21.93 -20.43
CA THR A 17 -1.88 22.31 -19.60
C THR A 17 -1.49 22.44 -18.12
N GLN A 18 -0.54 21.62 -17.63
CA GLN A 18 -0.05 21.67 -16.24
C GLN A 18 1.01 22.74 -15.97
N SER A 19 1.64 23.29 -17.01
CA SER A 19 2.54 24.46 -16.86
C SER A 19 1.77 25.75 -16.54
N LYS A 20 0.45 25.78 -16.72
CA LYS A 20 -0.36 27.00 -16.62
C LYS A 20 -1.08 27.18 -15.27
N ASN A 21 -1.19 26.15 -14.43
CA ASN A 21 -1.95 26.22 -13.17
C ASN A 21 -1.04 25.95 -11.96
N GLY A 22 -0.35 27.00 -11.51
CA GLY A 22 0.25 27.05 -10.17
C GLY A 22 -0.82 27.40 -9.12
N ALA A 23 -1.57 26.39 -8.66
CA ALA A 23 -2.42 26.55 -7.47
C ALA A 23 -1.64 26.06 -6.23
N PRO A 24 -1.58 26.86 -5.14
CA PRO A 24 -0.85 26.50 -3.95
C PRO A 24 -1.68 25.49 -3.14
N GLY A 25 -1.24 24.23 -3.08
CA GLY A 25 -1.87 23.18 -2.25
C GLY A 25 -1.87 21.75 -2.84
N GLY A 26 -1.47 21.55 -4.11
CA GLY A 26 -1.40 20.22 -4.72
C GLY A 26 -0.10 19.46 -4.39
N ARG A 27 -0.17 18.13 -4.27
CA ARG A 27 1.02 17.25 -4.16
C ARG A 27 1.87 17.41 -5.42
N LYS A 28 3.19 17.67 -5.27
CA LYS A 28 4.13 17.78 -6.41
C LYS A 28 4.43 16.38 -6.93
N LEU A 29 3.84 15.98 -8.07
CA LEU A 29 4.14 14.68 -8.69
C LEU A 29 5.51 14.70 -9.40
N LEU A 30 6.12 13.52 -9.56
CA LEU A 30 7.31 13.37 -10.39
C LEU A 30 7.02 13.81 -11.83
N ARG A 31 7.85 14.72 -12.35
CA ARG A 31 7.82 15.17 -13.75
C ARG A 31 8.98 14.55 -14.52
N TRP A 32 8.86 13.27 -14.85
CA TRP A 32 9.84 12.61 -15.71
C TRP A 32 9.44 12.68 -17.17
N ASP A 33 10.44 12.73 -18.04
CA ASP A 33 10.26 12.37 -19.44
C ASP A 33 10.47 10.86 -19.63
N ALA A 34 10.25 10.39 -20.86
CA ALA A 34 10.42 8.98 -21.18
C ALA A 34 11.86 8.50 -20.93
N ALA A 35 12.86 9.36 -21.13
CA ALA A 35 14.27 9.01 -20.92
C ALA A 35 14.55 8.77 -19.43
N ARG A 36 14.12 9.67 -18.54
CA ARG A 36 14.31 9.55 -17.09
C ARG A 36 13.56 8.36 -16.51
N TRP A 37 12.36 8.06 -17.01
CA TRP A 37 11.66 6.84 -16.64
C TRP A 37 12.41 5.57 -17.08
N GLN A 38 12.94 5.53 -18.31
CA GLN A 38 13.74 4.40 -18.78
C GLN A 38 14.99 4.16 -17.93
N LEU A 39 15.64 5.24 -17.45
CA LEU A 39 16.75 5.14 -16.50
C LEU A 39 16.27 4.53 -15.17
N PHE A 40 15.16 5.02 -14.63
CA PHE A 40 14.55 4.46 -13.44
C PHE A 40 14.26 2.96 -13.58
N GLU A 41 13.67 2.50 -14.68
CA GLU A 41 13.35 1.07 -14.90
C GLU A 41 14.58 0.16 -15.00
N ARG A 42 15.72 0.69 -15.45
CA ARG A 42 16.98 -0.05 -15.56
C ARG A 42 17.72 -0.14 -14.23
N SER A 43 17.51 0.84 -13.35
CA SER A 43 18.10 0.85 -12.02
C SER A 43 17.64 -0.36 -11.21
N PRO A 44 18.55 -1.09 -10.55
CA PRO A 44 18.21 -2.19 -9.67
C PRO A 44 17.14 -1.77 -8.66
N GLN A 45 16.23 -2.67 -8.30
CA GLN A 45 15.20 -2.35 -7.31
C GLN A 45 15.78 -2.21 -5.90
N TYR A 46 16.77 -3.05 -5.59
CA TYR A 46 17.59 -2.99 -4.39
C TYR A 46 18.92 -3.70 -4.68
N THR A 47 19.94 -3.46 -3.86
CA THR A 47 21.28 -4.06 -4.03
C THR A 47 21.57 -5.05 -2.92
N THR A 48 22.78 -5.09 -2.36
CA THR A 48 23.10 -5.97 -1.23
C THR A 48 23.34 -5.15 0.03
N ARG A 49 23.05 -5.74 1.19
CA ARG A 49 23.28 -5.09 2.49
C ARG A 49 24.77 -4.76 2.65
N VAL A 50 25.05 -3.55 3.12
CA VAL A 50 26.40 -3.07 3.43
C VAL A 50 26.99 -3.97 4.54
N LYS A 51 28.29 -4.30 4.44
CA LYS A 51 28.89 -5.33 5.32
C LYS A 51 29.02 -4.84 6.76
N SER A 52 29.43 -3.59 6.94
CA SER A 52 29.77 -2.98 8.22
C SER A 52 28.60 -2.23 8.85
N ALA A 53 27.45 -2.11 8.17
CA ALA A 53 26.24 -1.48 8.69
C ALA A 53 24.98 -2.18 8.17
N PRO A 54 23.88 -2.28 8.95
CA PRO A 54 22.63 -2.91 8.50
C PRO A 54 21.85 -2.01 7.53
N ILE A 55 22.50 -1.53 6.48
CA ILE A 55 21.94 -0.58 5.53
C ILE A 55 21.79 -1.26 4.17
N LEU A 56 20.61 -1.13 3.57
CA LEU A 56 20.24 -1.67 2.27
C LEU A 56 19.90 -0.53 1.30
N PRO A 57 20.72 -0.28 0.27
CA PRO A 57 20.37 0.67 -0.78
C PRO A 57 19.22 0.12 -1.62
N ILE A 58 18.14 0.89 -1.73
CA ILE A 58 16.98 0.58 -2.58
C ILE A 58 16.75 1.69 -3.60
N ARG A 59 16.14 1.35 -4.72
CA ARG A 59 15.59 2.35 -5.65
C ARG A 59 14.27 2.84 -5.08
N ALA A 60 14.00 4.13 -5.26
CA ALA A 60 12.77 4.77 -4.80
C ALA A 60 11.53 3.94 -5.18
N PRO A 61 10.77 3.45 -4.18
CA PRO A 61 9.47 2.86 -4.46
C PRO A 61 8.54 3.93 -5.04
N LEU A 62 7.68 3.52 -5.95
CA LEU A 62 6.75 4.41 -6.63
C LEU A 62 5.33 3.85 -6.52
N SER A 63 4.38 4.72 -6.20
CA SER A 63 2.97 4.38 -6.28
C SER A 63 2.60 3.95 -7.69
N SER A 64 1.63 3.04 -7.79
CA SER A 64 1.05 2.57 -9.04
C SER A 64 0.52 3.69 -9.94
N ILE A 65 0.32 4.91 -9.42
CA ILE A 65 0.01 6.09 -10.25
C ILE A 65 1.08 6.34 -11.31
N TYR A 66 2.36 6.09 -11.00
CA TYR A 66 3.48 6.34 -11.90
C TYR A 66 3.60 5.25 -12.98
N GLU A 67 3.19 4.03 -12.66
CA GLU A 67 3.06 2.96 -13.66
C GLU A 67 2.08 3.40 -14.75
N ILE A 68 0.92 3.94 -14.40
CA ILE A 68 -0.07 4.41 -15.39
C ILE A 68 0.51 5.47 -16.34
N HIS A 69 1.37 6.35 -15.83
CA HIS A 69 1.97 7.43 -16.61
C HIS A 69 3.16 6.99 -17.46
N PHE A 70 3.86 5.92 -17.07
CA PHE A 70 5.15 5.59 -17.66
C PHE A 70 5.41 4.10 -17.99
N SER A 71 4.72 3.12 -17.37
CA SER A 71 4.84 1.67 -17.69
C SER A 71 3.59 0.82 -17.39
N GLY A 72 3.24 -0.13 -18.26
CA GLY A 72 2.05 -0.99 -18.07
C GLY A 72 2.26 -2.37 -17.42
N ARG A 73 3.45 -2.73 -16.92
CA ARG A 73 3.78 -4.16 -16.66
C ARG A 73 4.48 -4.53 -15.36
N LYS A 74 4.99 -3.58 -14.56
CA LYS A 74 5.76 -3.88 -13.34
C LYS A 74 5.26 -3.03 -12.17
N SER A 75 5.06 -3.67 -11.02
CA SER A 75 4.73 -2.97 -9.78
C SER A 75 5.99 -2.42 -9.12
N TYR A 76 5.98 -1.13 -8.78
CA TYR A 76 7.08 -0.45 -8.12
C TYR A 76 6.75 0.01 -6.70
N ALA A 77 5.58 -0.39 -6.18
CA ALA A 77 5.08 0.03 -4.87
C ALA A 77 5.94 -0.51 -3.70
N PRO A 78 5.93 0.16 -2.53
CA PRO A 78 6.49 -0.35 -1.28
C PRO A 78 6.16 -1.83 -1.01
N SER A 79 4.90 -2.23 -1.18
CA SER A 79 4.48 -3.63 -0.95
C SER A 79 5.14 -4.60 -1.91
N ALA A 80 5.31 -4.22 -3.18
CA ALA A 80 5.99 -5.06 -4.17
C ALA A 80 7.49 -5.24 -3.85
N LEU A 81 8.13 -4.23 -3.23
CA LEU A 81 9.49 -4.38 -2.71
C LEU A 81 9.52 -5.39 -1.54
N MET A 82 8.64 -5.22 -0.55
CA MET A 82 8.62 -6.07 0.64
C MET A 82 8.29 -7.54 0.31
N GLU A 83 7.31 -7.78 -0.55
CA GLU A 83 6.98 -9.12 -1.05
C GLU A 83 8.18 -9.78 -1.75
N LYS A 84 8.92 -8.99 -2.53
CA LYS A 84 10.12 -9.47 -3.21
C LYS A 84 11.25 -9.82 -2.23
N LEU A 85 11.51 -8.97 -1.22
CA LEU A 85 12.49 -9.27 -0.18
C LEU A 85 12.15 -10.57 0.57
N ILE A 86 10.86 -10.81 0.85
CA ILE A 86 10.38 -12.06 1.47
C ILE A 86 10.55 -13.26 0.53
N ALA A 87 10.26 -13.09 -0.76
CA ALA A 87 10.46 -14.15 -1.75
C ALA A 87 11.94 -14.52 -1.85
N ASP A 88 12.82 -13.52 -1.88
CA ASP A 88 14.27 -13.70 -1.98
C ASP A 88 14.88 -14.27 -0.68
N ALA A 89 14.25 -14.06 0.49
CA ALA A 89 14.63 -14.72 1.73
C ALA A 89 14.59 -16.26 1.64
N ARG A 90 13.73 -16.82 0.78
CA ARG A 90 13.68 -18.29 0.53
C ARG A 90 14.92 -18.82 -0.17
N SER A 91 15.71 -17.93 -0.80
CA SER A 91 16.98 -18.26 -1.46
C SER A 91 18.20 -18.12 -0.54
N GLY A 92 17.99 -17.77 0.74
CA GLY A 92 19.04 -17.69 1.76
C GLY A 92 19.49 -16.27 2.14
N SER A 93 19.02 -15.23 1.44
CA SER A 93 19.29 -13.82 1.80
C SER A 93 18.15 -13.26 2.63
N VAL A 94 18.21 -13.40 3.96
CA VAL A 94 17.19 -12.86 4.86
C VAL A 94 17.47 -11.38 5.13
N LEU A 95 16.72 -10.50 4.45
CA LEU A 95 16.69 -9.06 4.72
C LEU A 95 15.40 -8.74 5.48
N ASN A 96 15.53 -8.14 6.65
CA ASN A 96 14.41 -7.81 7.52
C ASN A 96 14.38 -6.30 7.78
N VAL A 97 13.74 -5.56 6.87
CA VAL A 97 13.70 -4.10 6.91
C VAL A 97 12.78 -3.62 8.03
N GLY A 98 13.29 -2.76 8.93
CA GLY A 98 12.52 -2.15 10.03
C GLY A 98 12.43 -0.62 9.96
N LEU A 99 13.27 0.01 9.14
CA LEU A 99 13.25 1.44 8.86
C LEU A 99 13.49 1.68 7.36
N VAL A 100 12.73 2.60 6.79
CA VAL A 100 12.95 3.17 5.45
C VAL A 100 13.27 4.65 5.57
N ILE A 101 14.41 5.06 5.01
CA ILE A 101 14.85 6.44 4.92
C ILE A 101 14.65 6.94 3.48
N ASP A 102 13.80 7.96 3.35
CA ASP A 102 13.62 8.77 2.15
C ASP A 102 14.59 9.96 2.16
N ALA A 103 15.64 9.85 1.35
CA ALA A 103 16.66 10.87 1.17
C ALA A 103 16.45 11.74 -0.08
N THR A 104 15.20 11.92 -0.52
CA THR A 104 14.90 12.76 -1.70
C THR A 104 14.92 14.27 -1.42
N GLY A 105 14.87 14.67 -0.15
CA GLY A 105 14.96 16.08 0.29
C GLY A 105 13.76 16.97 -0.06
N GLY A 106 12.97 16.63 -1.08
CA GLY A 106 11.85 17.46 -1.57
C GLY A 106 10.47 16.92 -1.25
N ASP A 107 9.45 17.78 -1.38
CA ASP A 107 8.02 17.42 -1.20
C ASP A 107 7.40 16.66 -2.38
N THR A 108 8.24 16.08 -3.24
CA THR A 108 7.78 15.27 -4.37
C THR A 108 7.10 14.01 -3.84
N PHE A 109 5.89 13.75 -4.32
CA PHE A 109 5.16 12.53 -3.98
C PHE A 109 5.79 11.35 -4.74
N LEU A 110 6.13 10.26 -4.04
CA LEU A 110 6.67 9.04 -4.65
C LEU A 110 5.72 7.87 -4.45
N HIS A 111 5.27 7.67 -3.22
CA HIS A 111 4.25 6.69 -2.83
C HIS A 111 3.48 7.19 -1.61
N ASP A 112 2.40 6.48 -1.27
CA ASP A 112 1.73 6.70 0.01
C ASP A 112 2.60 6.14 1.13
N VAL A 113 3.07 7.02 2.01
CA VAL A 113 3.92 6.65 3.15
C VAL A 113 3.24 5.63 4.06
N LYS A 114 1.90 5.66 4.16
CA LYS A 114 1.15 4.73 5.01
C LYS A 114 1.23 3.28 4.53
N GLU A 115 1.68 3.03 3.31
CA GLU A 115 1.89 1.67 2.80
C GLU A 115 2.98 0.93 3.60
N TRP A 116 3.92 1.64 4.23
CA TRP A 116 4.92 1.03 5.12
C TRP A 116 4.35 0.58 6.47
N ASP A 117 3.25 1.18 6.93
CA ASP A 117 2.56 0.79 8.17
C ASP A 117 2.10 -0.67 8.11
N ASP A 118 1.70 -1.14 6.92
CA ASP A 118 1.23 -2.52 6.68
C ASP A 118 2.34 -3.57 6.86
N TRP A 119 3.61 -3.14 6.85
CA TRP A 119 4.79 -3.99 6.97
C TRP A 119 5.51 -3.85 8.31
N ASP A 120 4.96 -3.08 9.25
CA ASP A 120 5.61 -2.75 10.53
C ASP A 120 6.98 -2.06 10.35
N VAL A 121 7.09 -1.26 9.27
CA VAL A 121 8.32 -0.53 8.89
C VAL A 121 8.16 0.94 9.28
N GLU A 122 9.14 1.48 10.01
CA GLU A 122 9.19 2.93 10.27
C GLU A 122 9.58 3.67 8.99
N TYR A 123 8.98 4.83 8.75
CA TYR A 123 9.33 5.68 7.62
C TYR A 123 9.85 7.03 8.10
N VAL A 124 11.04 7.40 7.63
CA VAL A 124 11.67 8.69 7.91
C VAL A 124 11.98 9.40 6.60
N LYS A 125 11.40 10.59 6.41
CA LYS A 125 11.82 11.50 5.33
C LYS A 125 12.81 12.52 5.86
N LEU A 126 13.99 12.55 5.26
CA LEU A 126 14.99 13.58 5.57
C LEU A 126 14.46 14.92 5.03
N LYS A 127 14.19 15.85 5.95
CA LYS A 127 13.80 17.23 5.64
C LYS A 127 14.85 18.17 6.19
N VAL A 128 15.44 18.95 5.32
CA VAL A 128 16.47 19.94 5.64
C VAL A 128 16.03 21.28 5.06
N ASP A 129 15.73 22.24 5.93
CA ASP A 129 15.34 23.58 5.50
C ASP A 129 16.53 24.31 4.85
N THR A 130 16.29 24.80 3.63
CA THR A 130 17.21 25.60 2.83
C THR A 130 16.41 26.70 2.14
N SER A 131 16.91 27.94 2.19
CA SER A 131 16.22 29.14 1.71
C SER A 131 16.26 29.16 0.19
N GLY A 132 15.11 29.00 -0.47
CA GLY A 132 14.96 28.57 -1.86
C GLY A 132 15.44 29.46 -3.02
N ASP A 133 16.59 30.13 -2.90
CA ASP A 133 17.28 30.84 -3.98
C ASP A 133 18.77 30.47 -3.92
N GLU A 134 19.25 29.45 -4.65
CA GLU A 134 20.55 28.81 -4.28
C GLU A 134 21.58 28.63 -5.41
N GLU A 135 22.83 29.01 -5.08
CA GLU A 135 24.10 28.80 -5.79
C GLU A 135 24.69 27.39 -5.46
N GLU A 136 25.73 26.93 -6.19
CA GLU A 136 26.35 25.59 -5.98
C GLU A 136 26.82 25.33 -4.54
N LYS A 137 27.27 26.37 -3.83
CA LYS A 137 27.70 26.27 -2.42
C LYS A 137 26.57 25.95 -1.44
N ASP A 138 25.34 26.35 -1.76
CA ASP A 138 24.19 26.08 -0.90
C ASP A 138 23.69 24.63 -1.07
N THR A 139 23.87 24.04 -2.26
CA THR A 139 23.62 22.62 -2.50
C THR A 139 24.56 21.71 -1.70
N ASP A 140 25.85 22.06 -1.61
CA ASP A 140 26.79 21.31 -0.78
C ASP A 140 26.41 21.37 0.72
N ALA A 141 26.04 22.55 1.21
CA ALA A 141 25.56 22.73 2.58
C ALA A 141 24.26 21.96 2.86
N HIS A 142 23.34 21.89 1.89
CA HIS A 142 22.15 21.06 1.97
C HIS A 142 22.50 19.59 2.14
N ASP A 143 23.38 19.07 1.28
CA ASP A 143 23.83 17.68 1.30
C ASP A 143 24.55 17.32 2.60
N ASP A 144 25.34 18.23 3.17
CA ASP A 144 26.02 18.01 4.46
C ASP A 144 25.03 17.90 5.62
N LYS A 145 23.96 18.71 5.62
CA LYS A 145 22.87 18.58 6.59
C LYS A 145 22.06 17.28 6.35
N MET A 146 21.90 16.84 5.10
CA MET A 146 21.28 15.55 4.79
C MET A 146 22.11 14.38 5.31
N VAL A 147 23.45 14.45 5.22
CA VAL A 147 24.37 13.48 5.85
C VAL A 147 24.15 13.43 7.36
N GLU A 148 24.08 14.58 8.03
CA GLU A 148 23.85 14.64 9.47
C GLU A 148 22.50 14.00 9.84
N ALA A 149 21.41 14.38 9.17
CA ALA A 149 20.08 13.84 9.41
C ALA A 149 20.00 12.33 9.13
N PHE A 150 20.67 11.86 8.06
CA PHE A 150 20.80 10.44 7.74
C PHE A 150 21.51 9.68 8.86
N CYS A 151 22.69 10.13 9.27
CA CYS A 151 23.45 9.51 10.36
C CYS A 151 22.61 9.46 11.64
N GLN A 152 21.98 10.56 12.03
CA GLN A 152 21.12 10.60 13.22
C GLN A 152 19.95 9.60 13.15
N ALA A 153 19.29 9.47 11.99
CA ALA A 153 18.19 8.52 11.80
C ALA A 153 18.67 7.07 11.93
N VAL A 154 19.79 6.71 11.30
CA VAL A 154 20.38 5.37 11.40
C VAL A 154 20.80 5.07 12.85
N VAL A 155 21.48 5.99 13.52
CA VAL A 155 21.89 5.83 14.92
C VAL A 155 20.69 5.62 15.84
N ARG A 156 19.63 6.41 15.68
CA ARG A 156 18.41 6.28 16.48
C ARG A 156 17.77 4.89 16.30
N HIS A 157 17.70 4.39 15.07
CA HIS A 157 17.18 3.05 14.78
C HIS A 157 17.99 1.96 15.47
N LEU A 158 19.32 2.06 15.40
CA LEU A 158 20.25 1.10 16.02
C LEU A 158 20.21 1.11 17.56
N GLN A 159 19.69 2.18 18.16
CA GLN A 159 19.50 2.31 19.61
C GLN A 159 18.05 2.02 20.03
N GLY A 160 17.13 1.86 19.07
CA GLY A 160 15.71 1.65 19.31
C GLY A 160 15.31 0.19 19.52
N GLU A 161 14.00 -0.04 19.58
CA GLU A 161 13.41 -1.37 19.78
C GLU A 161 13.65 -2.30 18.58
N ARG A 162 13.84 -1.74 17.38
CA ARG A 162 14.04 -2.46 16.10
C ARG A 162 15.51 -2.54 15.67
N LYS A 163 16.45 -2.38 16.59
CA LYS A 163 17.91 -2.34 16.32
C LYS A 163 18.49 -3.53 15.54
N ASP A 164 17.83 -4.68 15.57
CA ASP A 164 18.27 -5.90 14.88
C ASP A 164 17.74 -5.98 13.42
N MET A 165 16.94 -4.99 13.00
CA MET A 165 16.35 -4.89 11.66
C MET A 165 17.19 -3.99 10.73
N ASP A 166 17.10 -4.26 9.44
CA ASP A 166 17.80 -3.52 8.39
C ASP A 166 17.15 -2.15 8.11
N VAL A 167 17.97 -1.20 7.66
CA VAL A 167 17.58 0.14 7.24
C VAL A 167 17.64 0.21 5.71
N ALA A 168 16.49 0.36 5.06
CA ALA A 168 16.45 0.61 3.63
C ALA A 168 16.57 2.12 3.35
N VAL A 169 17.35 2.51 2.34
CA VAL A 169 17.55 3.93 1.98
C VAL A 169 17.45 4.15 0.48
N TYR A 170 16.78 5.23 0.08
CA TYR A 170 16.67 5.62 -1.33
C TYR A 170 16.78 7.14 -1.51
N GLY A 171 17.24 7.54 -2.70
CA GLY A 171 17.34 8.94 -3.12
C GLY A 171 16.53 9.22 -4.38
N ALA A 172 16.49 10.49 -4.81
CA ALA A 172 15.70 10.93 -5.95
C ALA A 172 16.21 10.38 -7.29
N ASP A 173 17.53 10.36 -7.48
CA ASP A 173 18.17 10.07 -8.77
C ASP A 173 19.18 8.91 -8.69
N GLY A 174 18.80 7.87 -7.93
CA GLY A 174 19.56 6.62 -7.85
C GLY A 174 20.59 6.59 -6.72
N TYR A 175 21.73 5.94 -6.98
CA TYR A 175 22.61 5.44 -5.93
C TYR A 175 23.81 6.34 -5.59
N ASN A 176 24.12 7.37 -6.37
CA ASN A 176 25.26 8.25 -6.08
C ASN A 176 25.12 9.00 -4.75
N PHE A 177 24.02 9.73 -4.58
CA PHE A 177 23.78 10.48 -3.34
C PHE A 177 23.55 9.55 -2.15
N VAL A 178 22.83 8.43 -2.36
CA VAL A 178 22.69 7.39 -1.33
C VAL A 178 24.06 6.83 -0.92
N GLY A 179 24.97 6.63 -1.88
CA GLY A 179 26.34 6.24 -1.62
C GLY A 179 27.12 7.28 -0.83
N PHE A 180 26.96 8.56 -1.17
CA PHE A 180 27.54 9.66 -0.40
C PHE A 180 27.12 9.61 1.08
N LEU A 181 25.82 9.47 1.35
CA LEU A 181 25.27 9.32 2.70
C LEU A 181 25.84 8.09 3.44
N ILE A 182 25.87 6.93 2.77
CA ILE A 182 26.33 5.67 3.37
C ILE A 182 27.83 5.71 3.64
N VAL A 183 28.65 6.17 2.70
CA VAL A 183 30.11 6.25 2.88
C VAL A 183 30.45 7.23 4.01
N SER A 184 29.77 8.37 4.09
CA SER A 184 29.88 9.27 5.24
C SER A 184 29.55 8.55 6.56
N PHE A 185 28.47 7.77 6.63
CA PHE A 185 28.12 7.01 7.83
C PHE A 185 29.19 5.95 8.19
N LEU A 186 29.74 5.25 7.19
CA LEU A 186 30.79 4.24 7.40
C LEU A 186 32.07 4.85 7.97
N VAL A 187 32.48 6.03 7.48
CA VAL A 187 33.65 6.73 8.01
C VAL A 187 33.37 7.33 9.39
N GLU A 188 32.22 7.99 9.55
CA GLU A 188 31.90 8.73 10.77
C GLU A 188 31.51 7.85 11.97
N HIS A 189 30.82 6.73 11.73
CA HIS A 189 30.22 5.90 12.79
C HIS A 189 30.70 4.44 12.79
N CYS A 190 31.31 3.96 11.70
CA CYS A 190 31.85 2.59 11.61
C CYS A 190 33.39 2.52 11.64
N GLU A 191 34.06 3.68 11.76
CA GLU A 191 35.53 3.81 11.84
C GLU A 191 36.30 3.35 10.59
N LEU A 192 35.63 3.20 9.44
CA LEU A 192 36.33 2.86 8.21
C LEU A 192 37.16 4.05 7.71
N ASN A 193 38.31 3.77 7.12
CA ASN A 193 39.01 4.75 6.28
C ASN A 193 38.20 4.99 5.01
N LEU A 194 38.30 6.19 4.44
CA LEU A 194 37.53 6.58 3.25
C LEU A 194 37.66 5.58 2.08
N ASP A 195 38.87 5.09 1.80
CA ASP A 195 39.14 4.13 0.74
C ASP A 195 38.43 2.78 0.99
N ALA A 196 38.46 2.29 2.23
CA ALA A 196 37.79 1.07 2.64
C ALA A 196 36.25 1.22 2.59
N ALA A 197 35.71 2.36 3.04
CA ALA A 197 34.27 2.64 2.99
C ALA A 197 33.75 2.68 1.54
N LEU A 198 34.51 3.29 0.63
CA LEU A 198 34.19 3.31 -0.80
C LEU A 198 34.22 1.91 -1.42
N GLN A 199 35.26 1.11 -1.11
CA GLN A 199 35.34 -0.27 -1.57
C GLN A 199 34.17 -1.12 -1.08
N GLU A 200 33.78 -0.95 0.20
CA GLU A 200 32.67 -1.69 0.76
C GLU A 200 31.32 -1.30 0.14
N TYR A 201 31.09 0.01 -0.06
CA TYR A 201 29.90 0.47 -0.76
C TYR A 201 29.86 -0.02 -2.22
N ALA A 202 30.99 0.00 -2.93
CA ALA A 202 31.09 -0.52 -4.28
C ALA A 202 30.83 -2.04 -4.36
N ALA A 203 31.25 -2.81 -3.36
CA ALA A 203 30.92 -4.24 -3.26
C ALA A 203 29.43 -4.46 -3.01
N SER A 204 28.80 -3.62 -2.18
CA SER A 204 27.36 -3.67 -1.88
C SER A 204 26.50 -3.27 -3.08
N THR A 205 26.90 -2.20 -3.77
CA THR A 205 26.16 -1.53 -4.85
C THR A 205 27.10 -1.24 -6.02
N PRO A 206 27.48 -2.25 -6.82
CA PRO A 206 28.40 -2.05 -7.94
C PRO A 206 27.85 -1.01 -8.94
N PRO A 207 28.66 -0.06 -9.44
CA PRO A 207 30.11 0.07 -9.26
C PRO A 207 30.55 0.93 -8.05
N GLY A 208 29.61 1.37 -7.20
CA GLY A 208 29.83 2.35 -6.14
C GLY A 208 29.42 3.75 -6.56
N ILE A 209 30.10 4.76 -6.01
CA ILE A 209 29.87 6.17 -6.38
C ILE A 209 30.64 6.47 -7.66
N TYR A 210 29.91 6.76 -8.74
CA TYR A 210 30.46 7.13 -10.06
C TYR A 210 30.31 8.63 -10.36
N SER A 211 29.79 9.41 -9.40
CA SER A 211 29.81 10.87 -9.45
C SER A 211 31.14 11.39 -8.91
N ARG A 212 31.94 12.01 -9.79
CA ARG A 212 33.20 12.67 -9.39
C ARG A 212 32.96 13.73 -8.32
N HIS A 213 31.91 14.53 -8.45
CA HIS A 213 31.55 15.56 -7.47
C HIS A 213 31.44 14.99 -6.04
N TYR A 214 30.71 13.89 -5.85
CA TYR A 214 30.61 13.26 -4.53
C TYR A 214 31.93 12.63 -4.06
N LEU A 215 32.73 12.07 -4.97
CA LEU A 215 34.06 11.54 -4.61
C LEU A 215 35.01 12.65 -4.16
N GLU A 216 35.03 13.80 -4.83
CA GLU A 216 35.82 14.97 -4.45
C GLU A 216 35.38 15.49 -3.09
N ARG A 217 34.07 15.58 -2.84
CA ARG A 217 33.54 16.01 -1.53
C ARG A 217 33.91 15.05 -0.40
N LEU A 218 33.78 13.74 -0.62
CA LEU A 218 34.21 12.73 0.34
C LEU A 218 35.71 12.81 0.60
N TYR A 219 36.52 12.99 -0.45
CA TYR A 219 37.97 13.17 -0.32
C TYR A 219 38.28 14.39 0.53
N ARG A 220 37.77 15.57 0.17
CA ARG A 220 38.01 16.82 0.89
C ARG A 220 37.61 16.74 2.36
N LYS A 221 36.50 16.08 2.67
CA LYS A 221 35.99 15.93 4.04
C LYS A 221 36.80 14.90 4.84
N TYR A 222 37.16 13.76 4.25
CA TYR A 222 37.71 12.61 4.99
C TYR A 222 39.16 12.23 4.62
N PHE A 223 39.92 13.08 3.91
CA PHE A 223 41.30 12.78 3.49
C PHE A 223 42.22 12.41 4.65
N SER A 224 41.99 12.95 5.85
CA SER A 224 42.75 12.64 7.07
C SER A 224 42.61 11.19 7.53
N THR A 225 41.60 10.47 7.02
CA THR A 225 41.37 9.05 7.31
C THR A 225 42.05 8.11 6.31
N LEU A 226 42.55 8.62 5.18
CA LEU A 226 43.22 7.79 4.18
C LEU A 226 44.55 7.25 4.72
N PRO A 227 45.02 6.08 4.24
CA PRO A 227 46.34 5.54 4.61
C PRO A 227 47.50 6.52 4.32
N SER A 228 47.36 7.32 3.28
CA SER A 228 48.24 8.43 2.92
C SER A 228 47.42 9.52 2.23
N GLU A 229 47.75 10.79 2.44
CA GLU A 229 47.11 11.89 1.68
C GLU A 229 47.35 11.78 0.17
N SER A 230 48.38 11.05 -0.28
CA SER A 230 48.63 10.77 -1.70
C SER A 230 47.76 9.64 -2.29
N THR A 231 46.89 9.04 -1.48
CA THR A 231 46.03 7.93 -1.90
C THR A 231 45.00 8.41 -2.90
N LYS A 232 45.07 7.90 -4.11
CA LYS A 232 44.17 8.26 -5.19
C LYS A 232 42.91 7.40 -5.21
N LEU A 233 41.73 8.03 -5.27
CA LEU A 233 40.43 7.38 -5.39
C LEU A 233 40.07 7.19 -6.86
N SER A 234 39.71 5.97 -7.25
CA SER A 234 39.21 5.70 -8.60
C SER A 234 37.75 6.16 -8.72
N CYS A 235 37.43 6.88 -9.80
CA CYS A 235 36.06 7.16 -10.22
C CYS A 235 35.61 6.07 -11.20
N PRO A 236 34.69 5.17 -10.82
CA PRO A 236 34.24 4.09 -11.70
C PRO A 236 33.42 4.62 -12.89
N ASP A 237 33.39 3.84 -13.97
CA ASP A 237 32.53 4.13 -15.11
C ASP A 237 31.04 4.10 -14.72
N PRO A 238 30.21 4.99 -15.27
CA PRO A 238 28.78 5.00 -14.99
C PRO A 238 28.10 3.66 -15.37
N PRO A 239 27.20 3.13 -14.52
CA PRO A 239 26.57 1.83 -14.74
C PRO A 239 25.62 1.80 -15.94
N ARG A 240 25.18 0.59 -16.31
CA ARG A 240 24.26 0.36 -17.45
C ARG A 240 22.89 1.05 -17.34
N TRP A 241 22.51 1.47 -16.13
CA TRP A 241 21.25 2.18 -15.88
C TRP A 241 21.39 3.70 -15.97
N GLU A 242 22.57 4.20 -16.33
CA GLU A 242 22.81 5.61 -16.64
C GLU A 242 22.58 5.96 -18.12
N SER A 243 22.47 7.27 -18.39
CA SER A 243 22.28 7.77 -19.75
C SER A 243 23.49 7.50 -20.64
N GLU A 244 23.27 7.26 -21.93
CA GLU A 244 24.36 7.09 -22.91
C GLU A 244 25.25 8.33 -22.99
N GLU A 245 24.70 9.52 -22.72
CA GLU A 245 25.49 10.75 -22.65
C GLU A 245 26.46 10.72 -21.46
N ASN A 246 25.96 10.39 -20.26
CA ASN A 246 26.78 10.27 -19.05
C ASN A 246 27.85 9.18 -19.21
N ARG A 247 27.51 8.05 -19.83
CA ARG A 247 28.45 6.95 -20.10
C ARG A 247 29.53 7.29 -21.13
N LYS A 248 29.31 8.30 -21.99
CA LYS A 248 30.27 8.74 -23.02
C LYS A 248 31.13 9.92 -22.57
N ARG A 249 30.74 10.63 -21.51
CA ARG A 249 31.57 11.70 -20.92
C ARG A 249 32.86 11.07 -20.39
N LYS A 250 34.01 11.56 -20.88
CA LYS A 250 35.31 11.22 -20.31
C LYS A 250 35.42 11.94 -18.96
N SER A 251 35.08 11.28 -17.87
CA SER A 251 35.48 11.73 -16.53
C SER A 251 36.97 11.49 -16.36
N GLU A 252 37.69 12.43 -15.75
CA GLU A 252 39.00 12.14 -15.20
C GLU A 252 38.84 11.02 -14.16
N ALA A 253 39.49 9.90 -14.40
CA ALA A 253 39.22 8.63 -13.73
C ALA A 253 39.65 8.56 -12.26
N VAL A 254 40.27 9.63 -11.74
CA VAL A 254 40.94 9.61 -10.44
C VAL A 254 40.76 10.95 -9.71
N VAL A 255 40.57 10.88 -8.39
CA VAL A 255 40.53 12.01 -7.45
C VAL A 255 41.64 11.82 -6.42
N GLY A 256 42.53 12.79 -6.26
CA GLY A 256 43.65 12.78 -5.31
C GLY A 256 43.71 14.01 -4.42
N ASP A 257 44.87 14.30 -3.85
CA ASP A 257 45.08 15.42 -2.93
C ASP A 257 44.95 16.80 -3.59
N GLU A 258 44.96 16.86 -4.92
CA GLU A 258 44.80 18.10 -5.68
C GLU A 258 43.48 18.83 -5.39
N VAL A 259 42.45 18.12 -4.91
CA VAL A 259 41.15 18.73 -4.58
C VAL A 259 41.08 19.29 -3.15
N VAL A 260 42.08 19.00 -2.30
CA VAL A 260 42.08 19.39 -0.89
C VAL A 260 42.61 20.83 -0.74
N THR A 261 41.77 21.72 -0.24
CA THR A 261 42.11 23.13 -0.01
C THR A 261 42.78 23.37 1.35
N GLU A 262 43.41 24.52 1.54
CA GLU A 262 43.97 24.92 2.85
C GLU A 262 42.90 24.96 3.95
N GLN A 263 41.67 25.37 3.60
CA GLN A 263 40.55 25.38 4.54
C GLN A 263 40.16 23.96 4.98
N ASP A 264 40.18 22.98 4.07
CA ASP A 264 39.93 21.58 4.41
C ASP A 264 41.04 21.03 5.32
N ARG A 265 42.30 21.45 5.09
CA ARG A 265 43.45 21.11 5.94
C ARG A 265 43.39 21.74 7.33
N ALA A 266 42.77 22.90 7.47
CA ALA A 266 42.50 23.52 8.76
C ALA A 266 41.37 22.80 9.51
N ASN A 267 40.33 22.36 8.79
CA ASN A 267 39.14 21.71 9.35
C ASN A 267 39.18 20.19 9.17
N LYS A 268 40.28 19.55 9.59
CA LYS A 268 40.42 18.10 9.47
C LYS A 268 39.31 17.37 10.20
N PHE A 269 38.72 16.39 9.53
CA PHE A 269 37.74 15.51 10.15
C PHE A 269 38.34 14.76 11.36
N VAL A 270 37.57 14.74 12.45
CA VAL A 270 37.88 14.02 13.69
C VAL A 270 36.83 12.94 13.88
N ARG A 271 37.27 11.70 14.14
CA ARG A 271 36.38 10.56 14.34
C ARG A 271 35.46 10.79 15.55
N LYS A 272 34.17 10.46 15.38
CA LYS A 272 33.19 10.43 16.46
C LYS A 272 33.34 9.13 17.25
N GLU A 273 32.79 9.07 18.48
CA GLU A 273 32.79 7.84 19.29
C GLU A 273 32.10 6.68 18.54
N LYS A 274 32.71 5.50 18.65
CA LYS A 274 32.21 4.28 18.00
C LYS A 274 30.84 3.89 18.53
N ILE A 275 29.92 3.61 17.63
CA ILE A 275 28.66 2.96 17.97
C ILE A 275 28.89 1.44 17.98
N LEU A 276 28.58 0.79 19.09
CA LEU A 276 28.57 -0.67 19.18
C LEU A 276 27.40 -1.20 18.32
N LEU A 277 27.68 -1.47 17.05
CA LEU A 277 26.72 -2.11 16.16
C LEU A 277 26.49 -3.56 16.57
N PRO A 278 25.25 -4.07 16.54
CA PRO A 278 25.00 -5.51 16.66
C PRO A 278 25.78 -6.24 15.57
N SER A 279 26.80 -7.00 15.95
CA SER A 279 27.58 -7.83 15.02
C SER A 279 26.67 -8.89 14.42
N ALA A 280 26.63 -9.00 13.09
CA ALA A 280 26.07 -10.17 12.44
C ALA A 280 26.85 -11.40 12.91
N ALA A 281 26.20 -12.30 13.64
CA ALA A 281 26.85 -13.47 14.20
C ALA A 281 27.60 -14.25 13.10
N PRO A 282 28.90 -14.54 13.26
CA PRO A 282 29.61 -15.37 12.30
C PRO A 282 29.08 -16.81 12.39
N ALA A 283 28.93 -17.47 11.24
CA ALA A 283 28.68 -18.90 11.18
C ALA A 283 29.76 -19.61 12.00
N LYS A 284 29.36 -20.29 13.08
CA LYS A 284 30.28 -21.01 13.97
C LYS A 284 31.06 -22.05 13.17
N SER A 285 32.38 -21.87 13.10
CA SER A 285 33.32 -22.92 12.69
C SER A 285 33.31 -24.04 13.73
N SER A 286 33.00 -25.25 13.29
CA SER A 286 33.08 -26.48 14.08
C SER A 286 34.53 -26.80 14.49
N PRO A 287 34.78 -27.33 15.70
CA PRO A 287 36.13 -27.61 16.15
C PRO A 287 36.69 -28.87 15.47
N THR A 288 37.91 -28.74 14.97
CA THR A 288 38.81 -29.84 14.61
C THR A 288 39.15 -30.69 15.83
N SER A 289 39.03 -32.01 15.71
CA SER A 289 39.69 -32.97 16.59
C SER A 289 40.27 -34.13 15.77
N GLY A 290 41.60 -34.27 15.85
CA GLY A 290 42.30 -35.55 16.06
C GLY A 290 42.27 -36.63 14.97
N ASN A 291 43.40 -36.79 14.28
CA ASN A 291 43.78 -37.94 13.47
C ASN A 291 43.79 -39.28 14.24
N GLY A 292 43.33 -40.36 13.58
CA GLY A 292 43.49 -41.75 14.01
C GLY A 292 43.09 -42.78 12.93
N ASN A 293 44.08 -43.28 12.21
CA ASN A 293 44.14 -44.25 11.10
C ASN A 293 43.07 -45.37 10.91
N ALA A 294 42.57 -45.41 9.65
CA ALA A 294 42.47 -46.50 8.66
C ALA A 294 42.09 -47.96 9.05
N SER A 295 41.02 -48.47 8.40
CA SER A 295 40.99 -49.78 7.71
C SER A 295 39.74 -49.94 6.82
N THR A 296 39.94 -50.23 5.53
CA THR A 296 38.96 -50.75 4.54
C THR A 296 39.16 -52.28 4.38
N PRO A 297 38.26 -53.11 3.80
CA PRO A 297 37.21 -52.79 2.82
C PRO A 297 35.90 -53.65 2.89
N SER A 298 35.01 -53.39 1.92
CA SER A 298 33.97 -54.28 1.36
C SER A 298 32.53 -54.21 1.91
N SER A 299 31.76 -53.30 1.32
CA SER A 299 30.49 -53.59 0.63
C SER A 299 29.86 -52.23 0.30
N PHE A 300 29.43 -52.04 -0.94
CA PHE A 300 28.65 -50.87 -1.31
C PHE A 300 27.19 -51.12 -0.91
N PRO A 301 26.64 -50.38 0.06
CA PRO A 301 25.27 -49.90 -0.03
C PRO A 301 25.32 -48.41 -0.35
N THR A 302 24.47 -48.02 -1.30
CA THR A 302 24.14 -46.64 -1.69
C THR A 302 24.21 -45.63 -0.53
N PRO A 303 24.81 -44.43 -0.71
CA PRO A 303 24.78 -43.41 0.33
C PRO A 303 23.32 -43.04 0.64
N PRO A 304 22.98 -42.83 1.92
CA PRO A 304 21.65 -42.41 2.30
C PRO A 304 21.38 -41.07 1.63
N VAL A 305 20.24 -40.98 0.94
CA VAL A 305 19.67 -39.68 0.56
C VAL A 305 19.58 -38.87 1.84
N TYR A 306 20.42 -37.85 1.98
CA TYR A 306 20.27 -36.85 3.02
C TYR A 306 18.96 -36.11 2.71
N LYS A 307 17.84 -36.62 3.23
CA LYS A 307 16.66 -35.80 3.44
C LYS A 307 17.08 -34.83 4.54
N ALA A 308 17.25 -33.57 4.16
CA ALA A 308 17.31 -32.49 5.14
C ALA A 308 16.22 -32.75 6.18
N PRO A 309 16.50 -32.64 7.49
CA PRO A 309 15.48 -32.82 8.51
C PRO A 309 14.33 -31.91 8.12
N MET A 310 13.18 -32.52 7.79
CA MET A 310 11.93 -31.78 7.69
C MET A 310 11.84 -31.01 8.99
N TYR A 311 11.90 -29.69 8.89
CA TYR A 311 11.46 -28.82 9.96
C TYR A 311 10.00 -29.22 10.22
N ILE A 312 9.81 -30.10 11.19
CA ILE A 312 8.54 -30.30 11.85
C ILE A 312 8.50 -29.09 12.78
N PRO A 313 7.66 -28.08 12.48
CA PRO A 313 7.48 -26.97 13.40
C PRO A 313 7.12 -27.57 14.76
N PRO A 314 7.59 -26.99 15.88
CA PRO A 314 7.12 -27.42 17.20
C PRO A 314 5.60 -27.51 17.15
N ASP A 315 5.03 -28.59 17.67
CA ASP A 315 3.59 -28.83 17.66
C ASP A 315 2.93 -27.59 18.26
N ARG A 316 2.37 -26.76 17.38
CA ARG A 316 2.02 -25.38 17.69
C ARG A 316 0.64 -25.45 18.35
N GLN A 317 0.62 -25.78 19.63
CA GLN A 317 -0.62 -25.86 20.41
C GLN A 317 -1.34 -24.50 20.59
N GLU A 318 -0.81 -23.41 20.01
CA GLU A 318 -1.58 -22.17 19.84
C GLU A 318 -1.43 -21.63 18.41
N GLN A 319 -2.50 -21.76 17.63
CA GLN A 319 -2.69 -20.98 16.41
C GLN A 319 -2.73 -19.50 16.82
N ARG A 320 -1.65 -18.75 16.57
CA ARG A 320 -1.77 -17.28 16.51
C ARG A 320 -2.77 -16.97 15.39
N PRO A 321 -3.88 -16.27 15.67
CA PRO A 321 -4.84 -15.92 14.63
C PRO A 321 -4.11 -15.09 13.57
N ALA A 322 -4.35 -15.41 12.30
CA ALA A 322 -3.91 -14.57 11.20
C ALA A 322 -4.54 -13.19 11.42
N LYS A 323 -3.73 -12.19 11.80
CA LYS A 323 -4.21 -10.81 11.90
C LYS A 323 -4.67 -10.40 10.49
N ARG A 324 -5.99 -10.47 10.28
CA ARG A 324 -6.67 -10.02 9.07
C ARG A 324 -6.28 -8.57 8.81
N ARG A 325 -5.84 -8.28 7.58
CA ARG A 325 -5.55 -6.94 7.05
C ARG A 325 -6.72 -6.01 7.40
N LYS A 326 -6.51 -5.05 8.31
CA LYS A 326 -7.42 -3.91 8.47
C LYS A 326 -7.00 -2.85 7.46
N ILE A 327 -7.51 -2.94 6.24
CA ILE A 327 -7.48 -1.79 5.33
C ILE A 327 -8.29 -0.70 6.03
N ARG A 328 -7.66 0.45 6.31
CA ARG A 328 -8.35 1.68 6.71
C ARG A 328 -9.30 2.07 5.58
N SER A 329 -10.51 1.54 5.59
CA SER A 329 -11.63 2.30 5.04
C SER A 329 -11.59 3.62 5.76
N TRP A 330 -11.57 4.75 5.05
CA TRP A 330 -11.92 6.03 5.63
C TRP A 330 -13.21 5.82 6.44
N MET A 331 -13.05 5.66 7.75
CA MET A 331 -14.18 5.71 8.67
C MET A 331 -14.40 7.20 8.74
N ASP A 332 -15.36 7.70 7.97
CA ASP A 332 -15.99 8.97 8.33
C ASP A 332 -16.22 8.89 9.85
N GLU A 333 -15.79 9.88 10.62
CA GLU A 333 -16.05 9.92 12.06
C GLU A 333 -17.56 9.99 12.26
N VAL A 334 -18.23 8.84 12.25
CA VAL A 334 -19.68 8.79 12.26
C VAL A 334 -20.13 8.89 13.71
N GLN A 335 -20.74 10.04 14.04
CA GLN A 335 -21.42 10.28 15.31
C GLN A 335 -22.28 9.05 15.70
N PRO A 336 -22.33 8.63 16.98
CA PRO A 336 -23.17 7.53 17.43
C PRO A 336 -24.62 7.63 16.91
N LEU A 337 -25.28 6.50 16.68
CA LEU A 337 -26.68 6.51 16.27
C LEU A 337 -27.50 7.21 17.36
N THR A 338 -28.36 8.16 16.96
CA THR A 338 -29.22 8.93 17.88
C THR A 338 -30.43 8.14 18.36
N TYR A 339 -30.57 6.90 17.89
CA TYR A 339 -31.69 6.01 18.16
C TYR A 339 -31.19 4.59 18.47
N GLY A 340 -32.03 3.86 19.21
CA GLY A 340 -31.70 2.53 19.71
C GLY A 340 -30.77 2.55 20.93
N GLU A 341 -30.56 1.38 21.50
CA GLU A 341 -29.69 1.19 22.67
C GLU A 341 -28.41 0.48 22.23
N THR A 342 -27.27 1.16 22.36
CA THR A 342 -25.98 0.56 22.01
C THR A 342 -25.48 -0.27 23.18
N LEU A 343 -25.28 -1.56 22.94
CA LEU A 343 -24.82 -2.49 23.96
C LEU A 343 -23.34 -2.21 24.29
N ALA A 344 -23.03 -2.19 25.58
CA ALA A 344 -21.65 -2.08 26.03
C ALA A 344 -20.85 -3.32 25.56
N THR A 345 -19.63 -3.11 25.07
CA THR A 345 -18.75 -4.19 24.59
C THR A 345 -18.37 -5.20 25.68
N THR A 346 -18.49 -4.82 26.95
CA THR A 346 -18.28 -5.70 28.11
C THR A 346 -19.52 -6.48 28.53
N SER A 347 -20.69 -6.19 27.95
CA SER A 347 -21.95 -6.85 28.33
C SER A 347 -22.01 -8.31 27.87
N GLU A 348 -22.72 -9.14 28.63
CA GLU A 348 -22.93 -10.55 28.28
C GLU A 348 -23.73 -10.68 26.96
N GLU A 349 -24.73 -9.81 26.75
CA GLU A 349 -25.55 -9.79 25.52
C GLU A 349 -24.68 -9.50 24.28
N HIS A 350 -23.75 -8.54 24.35
CA HIS A 350 -22.80 -8.27 23.26
C HIS A 350 -21.93 -9.49 22.92
N GLN A 351 -21.41 -10.18 23.94
CA GLN A 351 -20.59 -11.38 23.75
C GLN A 351 -21.40 -12.55 23.16
N GLN A 352 -22.65 -12.72 23.60
CA GLN A 352 -23.56 -13.74 23.07
C GLN A 352 -23.91 -13.46 21.61
N LEU A 353 -24.23 -12.20 21.26
CA LEU A 353 -24.50 -11.79 19.88
C LEU A 353 -23.30 -11.96 18.97
N THR A 354 -22.10 -11.61 19.45
CA THR A 354 -20.84 -11.81 18.71
C THR A 354 -20.65 -13.29 18.39
N LYS A 355 -20.73 -14.17 19.41
CA LYS A 355 -20.62 -15.63 19.21
C LYS A 355 -21.71 -16.18 18.29
N SER A 356 -22.92 -15.66 18.41
CA SER A 356 -24.06 -16.06 17.56
C SER A 356 -23.82 -15.69 16.09
N LEU A 357 -23.36 -14.46 15.84
CA LEU A 357 -23.04 -13.97 14.49
C LEU A 357 -21.84 -14.72 13.88
N GLU A 358 -20.80 -15.00 14.68
CA GLU A 358 -19.66 -15.82 14.29
C GLU A 358 -20.07 -17.25 13.95
N LYS A 359 -20.94 -17.85 14.76
CA LYS A 359 -21.50 -19.19 14.49
C LYS A 359 -22.33 -19.21 13.21
N LEU A 360 -23.11 -18.16 12.95
CA LEU A 360 -23.94 -18.05 11.75
C LEU A 360 -23.07 -17.88 10.49
N THR A 361 -22.07 -17.01 10.55
CA THR A 361 -21.27 -16.59 9.38
C THR A 361 -19.98 -17.39 9.18
N GLY A 362 -19.52 -18.12 10.20
CA GLY A 362 -18.21 -18.77 10.22
C GLY A 362 -17.03 -17.79 10.19
N THR A 363 -17.27 -16.51 10.50
CA THR A 363 -16.31 -15.42 10.29
C THR A 363 -16.11 -14.63 11.58
N GLU A 364 -14.85 -14.48 12.01
CA GLU A 364 -14.48 -13.62 13.15
C GLU A 364 -14.52 -12.13 12.73
N GLY A 365 -15.23 -11.31 13.50
CA GLY A 365 -15.41 -9.89 13.22
C GLY A 365 -16.52 -9.57 12.22
N PHE A 366 -16.44 -8.41 11.57
CA PHE A 366 -17.51 -7.90 10.70
C PHE A 366 -17.66 -8.74 9.42
N PRO A 367 -18.83 -9.36 9.16
CA PRO A 367 -19.00 -10.30 8.04
C PRO A 367 -19.34 -9.61 6.71
N GLY A 368 -19.45 -8.29 6.68
CA GLY A 368 -19.75 -7.53 5.45
C GLY A 368 -18.61 -7.58 4.41
N CYS A 369 -18.95 -7.62 3.12
CA CYS A 369 -18.01 -7.68 2.01
C CYS A 369 -17.43 -6.29 1.73
N GLU A 370 -16.11 -6.10 1.75
CA GLU A 370 -15.55 -4.79 1.51
C GLU A 370 -15.40 -4.44 0.01
N THR A 371 -15.48 -3.15 -0.29
CA THR A 371 -15.40 -2.64 -1.66
C THR A 371 -13.99 -2.18 -1.97
N ILE A 372 -13.50 -2.49 -3.18
CA ILE A 372 -12.17 -2.06 -3.62
C ILE A 372 -12.28 -0.82 -4.52
N PRO A 373 -11.38 0.17 -4.37
CA PRO A 373 -11.34 1.33 -5.26
C PRO A 373 -11.16 0.92 -6.73
N PHE A 374 -11.89 1.60 -7.59
CA PHE A 374 -11.83 1.36 -9.02
C PHE A 374 -10.68 2.13 -9.66
N THR A 375 -9.62 1.41 -10.05
CA THR A 375 -8.41 2.01 -10.60
C THR A 375 -8.22 1.75 -12.10
N ALA A 376 -7.26 2.46 -12.71
CA ALA A 376 -6.93 2.33 -14.13
C ALA A 376 -6.54 0.91 -14.58
N THR A 377 -6.04 0.07 -13.66
CA THR A 377 -5.68 -1.32 -13.97
C THR A 377 -6.90 -2.20 -14.27
N HIS A 378 -8.04 -1.89 -13.64
CA HIS A 378 -9.31 -2.61 -13.84
C HIS A 378 -10.03 -2.20 -15.14
N VAL A 379 -9.58 -1.12 -15.81
CA VAL A 379 -10.14 -0.57 -17.06
C VAL A 379 -9.09 -0.40 -18.17
N ALA A 380 -7.97 -1.11 -18.08
CA ALA A 380 -7.00 -1.13 -19.19
C ALA A 380 -7.63 -1.72 -20.46
N GLU A 381 -7.08 -1.42 -21.62
CA GLU A 381 -7.56 -1.98 -22.88
C GLU A 381 -7.54 -3.52 -22.83
N GLY A 382 -8.67 -4.15 -23.17
CA GLY A 382 -8.84 -5.61 -23.06
C GLY A 382 -8.99 -6.16 -21.63
N ALA A 383 -9.00 -5.32 -20.59
CA ALA A 383 -9.18 -5.74 -19.19
C ALA A 383 -10.48 -6.51 -18.96
N PHE A 384 -11.55 -6.18 -19.70
CA PHE A 384 -12.85 -6.86 -19.64
C PHE A 384 -12.79 -8.36 -19.97
N LYS A 385 -11.67 -8.87 -20.49
CA LYS A 385 -11.43 -10.31 -20.75
C LYS A 385 -10.82 -11.05 -19.55
N ARG A 386 -10.32 -10.34 -18.53
CA ARG A 386 -9.66 -10.92 -17.36
C ARG A 386 -10.60 -10.94 -16.16
N LYS A 387 -10.54 -12.02 -15.36
CA LYS A 387 -11.12 -12.03 -14.01
C LYS A 387 -10.45 -10.94 -13.16
N GLY A 388 -11.19 -10.35 -12.22
CA GLY A 388 -10.73 -9.26 -11.37
C GLY A 388 -10.78 -7.86 -12.01
N CYS A 389 -11.42 -7.71 -13.17
CA CYS A 389 -11.66 -6.43 -13.85
C CYS A 389 -13.17 -6.17 -13.99
N LEU A 390 -13.56 -4.95 -14.34
CA LEU A 390 -14.97 -4.65 -14.61
C LEU A 390 -15.38 -5.25 -15.95
N THR A 391 -16.37 -6.13 -15.92
CA THR A 391 -16.93 -6.82 -17.09
C THR A 391 -18.42 -6.50 -17.25
N LYS A 392 -19.06 -7.03 -18.30
CA LYS A 392 -20.53 -6.92 -18.48
C LYS A 392 -21.34 -7.70 -17.45
N SER A 393 -20.72 -8.64 -16.73
CA SER A 393 -21.34 -9.42 -15.66
C SER A 393 -21.39 -8.65 -14.34
N TYR A 394 -21.54 -7.33 -14.41
CA TYR A 394 -21.64 -6.43 -13.26
C TYR A 394 -22.92 -5.60 -13.36
N LEU A 395 -23.57 -5.41 -12.22
CA LEU A 395 -24.62 -4.41 -12.05
C LEU A 395 -24.05 -3.17 -11.37
N VAL A 396 -24.65 -2.02 -11.65
CA VAL A 396 -24.27 -0.73 -11.06
C VAL A 396 -25.39 -0.18 -10.18
N THR A 397 -25.02 0.34 -9.02
CA THR A 397 -25.89 1.15 -8.15
C THR A 397 -25.14 2.41 -7.72
N TRP A 398 -25.84 3.41 -7.17
CA TRP A 398 -25.20 4.65 -6.73
C TRP A 398 -24.43 4.43 -5.42
N ARG A 399 -23.34 5.16 -5.20
CA ARG A 399 -22.67 5.24 -3.91
C ARG A 399 -23.28 6.39 -3.11
N ALA A 400 -24.03 6.05 -2.08
CA ALA A 400 -24.59 7.05 -1.15
C ALA A 400 -23.60 7.27 -0.01
N ARG A 401 -23.46 8.52 0.42
CA ARG A 401 -22.69 8.85 1.62
C ARG A 401 -23.54 8.58 2.85
N GLY A 402 -23.04 7.73 3.74
CA GLY A 402 -23.79 7.26 4.88
C GLY A 402 -23.04 6.20 5.67
N ARG A 403 -23.67 5.72 6.73
CA ARG A 403 -23.09 4.75 7.65
C ARG A 403 -23.40 3.34 7.17
N ARG A 404 -22.39 2.62 6.66
CA ARG A 404 -22.57 1.19 6.34
C ARG A 404 -22.71 0.36 7.62
N CYS A 405 -23.73 -0.48 7.66
CA CYS A 405 -24.00 -1.40 8.76
C CYS A 405 -24.83 -2.58 8.28
N LEU A 406 -24.75 -3.70 9.02
CA LEU A 406 -25.65 -4.83 8.80
C LEU A 406 -26.88 -4.69 9.69
N LEU A 407 -28.00 -5.25 9.26
CA LEU A 407 -29.11 -5.54 10.16
C LEU A 407 -29.09 -7.03 10.49
N TYR A 408 -28.93 -7.33 11.78
CA TYR A 408 -28.99 -8.67 12.31
C TYR A 408 -30.29 -8.87 13.08
N VAL A 409 -31.18 -9.70 12.54
CA VAL A 409 -32.48 -10.02 13.13
C VAL A 409 -32.34 -11.34 13.89
N THR A 410 -32.56 -11.31 15.20
CA THR A 410 -32.51 -12.48 16.09
C THR A 410 -33.88 -12.72 16.73
N ALA A 411 -33.99 -13.77 17.57
CA ALA A 411 -35.19 -14.00 18.36
C ALA A 411 -35.41 -12.94 19.45
N ASP A 412 -34.34 -12.30 19.91
CA ASP A 412 -34.33 -11.36 21.05
C ASP A 412 -34.44 -9.89 20.61
N GLY A 413 -34.33 -9.62 19.32
CA GLY A 413 -34.49 -8.29 18.74
C GLY A 413 -33.79 -8.10 17.39
N THR A 414 -33.88 -6.88 16.88
CA THR A 414 -33.14 -6.43 15.70
C THR A 414 -31.97 -5.57 16.14
N PHE A 415 -30.79 -5.84 15.58
CA PHE A 415 -29.56 -5.12 15.90
C PHE A 415 -28.95 -4.51 14.65
N VAL A 416 -28.60 -3.23 14.73
CA VAL A 416 -27.69 -2.59 13.78
C VAL A 416 -26.27 -2.98 14.18
N VAL A 417 -25.56 -3.64 13.27
CA VAL A 417 -24.18 -4.09 13.48
C VAL A 417 -23.24 -3.21 12.68
N SER A 418 -22.38 -2.48 13.39
CA SER A 418 -21.38 -1.61 12.78
C SER A 418 -20.13 -2.39 12.34
N ARG A 419 -19.25 -1.74 11.56
CA ARG A 419 -17.98 -2.33 11.11
C ARG A 419 -17.02 -2.66 12.26
N ASP A 420 -17.08 -1.90 13.35
CA ASP A 420 -16.34 -2.11 14.59
C ASP A 420 -17.01 -3.10 15.55
N MET A 421 -18.03 -3.85 15.08
CA MET A 421 -18.73 -4.89 15.84
C MET A 421 -19.42 -4.34 17.10
N THR A 422 -19.96 -3.13 17.01
CA THR A 422 -20.93 -2.62 17.99
C THR A 422 -22.33 -3.06 17.58
N PHE A 423 -23.17 -3.33 18.57
CA PHE A 423 -24.54 -3.76 18.38
C PHE A 423 -25.46 -2.70 18.98
N THR A 424 -26.30 -2.09 18.14
CA THR A 424 -27.34 -1.17 18.57
C THR A 424 -28.69 -1.83 18.41
N LYS A 425 -29.38 -2.12 19.52
CA LYS A 425 -30.72 -2.69 19.52
C LYS A 425 -31.73 -1.66 19.04
N VAL A 426 -32.54 -2.03 18.06
CA VAL A 426 -33.54 -1.16 17.43
C VAL A 426 -34.92 -1.82 17.44
N ASP A 427 -35.96 -1.01 17.68
CA ASP A 427 -37.34 -1.47 17.62
C ASP A 427 -37.82 -1.52 16.16
N MET A 428 -37.48 -2.61 15.48
CA MET A 428 -37.93 -2.93 14.13
C MET A 428 -38.24 -4.42 14.05
N LYS A 429 -39.34 -4.77 13.37
CA LYS A 429 -39.80 -6.18 13.26
C LYS A 429 -39.80 -6.66 11.82
N PHE A 430 -39.46 -7.92 11.60
CA PHE A 430 -39.37 -8.50 10.25
C PHE A 430 -40.31 -9.70 10.16
N PRO A 431 -41.53 -9.54 9.60
CA PRO A 431 -42.51 -10.61 9.53
C PRO A 431 -42.08 -11.66 8.49
N ARG A 432 -42.47 -12.92 8.69
CA ARG A 432 -42.29 -13.97 7.68
C ARG A 432 -43.31 -13.78 6.56
N ARG A 433 -42.89 -13.92 5.31
CA ARG A 433 -43.77 -13.83 4.13
C ARG A 433 -44.98 -14.77 4.20
N ARG A 434 -44.78 -16.00 4.68
CA ARG A 434 -45.82 -17.05 4.72
C ARG A 434 -46.53 -17.15 6.07
N ALA A 435 -46.06 -16.44 7.08
CA ALA A 435 -46.63 -16.40 8.42
C ALA A 435 -46.44 -14.99 9.01
N PRO A 436 -47.27 -14.00 8.62
CA PRO A 436 -47.06 -12.60 8.99
C PRO A 436 -47.05 -12.33 10.50
N ASN A 437 -47.70 -13.19 11.28
CA ASN A 437 -47.73 -13.11 12.75
C ASN A 437 -46.45 -13.64 13.42
N GLU A 438 -45.55 -14.24 12.65
CA GLU A 438 -44.26 -14.75 13.11
C GLU A 438 -43.13 -13.84 12.60
N PHE A 439 -42.10 -13.68 13.43
CA PHE A 439 -40.93 -12.88 13.09
C PHE A 439 -39.77 -13.76 12.63
N GLN A 440 -38.98 -13.21 11.71
CA GLN A 440 -37.74 -13.82 11.27
C GLN A 440 -36.71 -13.78 12.40
N ALA A 441 -35.83 -14.78 12.42
CA ALA A 441 -34.64 -14.82 13.27
C ALA A 441 -33.45 -15.33 12.44
N ASN A 442 -32.21 -15.15 12.90
CA ASN A 442 -31.00 -15.56 12.18
C ASN A 442 -30.94 -15.03 10.74
N THR A 443 -31.39 -13.80 10.53
CA THR A 443 -31.42 -13.14 9.22
C THR A 443 -30.44 -11.97 9.24
N LEU A 444 -29.60 -11.88 8.20
CA LEU A 444 -28.52 -10.90 8.11
C LEU A 444 -28.57 -10.17 6.76
N ILE A 445 -28.76 -8.85 6.83
CA ILE A 445 -28.96 -7.98 5.67
C ILE A 445 -27.80 -6.97 5.60
N ASP A 446 -27.28 -6.70 4.40
CA ASP A 446 -26.25 -5.68 4.17
C ASP A 446 -26.86 -4.41 3.55
N GLY A 447 -26.39 -3.27 4.04
CA GLY A 447 -26.99 -1.99 3.75
C GLY A 447 -26.20 -0.82 4.31
N LEU A 448 -26.77 0.37 4.14
CA LEU A 448 -26.23 1.60 4.69
C LEU A 448 -27.34 2.54 5.16
N ILE A 449 -27.11 3.26 6.25
CA ILE A 449 -28.00 4.28 6.75
C ILE A 449 -27.61 5.63 6.15
N VAL A 450 -28.59 6.31 5.55
CA VAL A 450 -28.47 7.70 5.06
C VAL A 450 -29.42 8.61 5.82
N GLU A 451 -29.13 9.90 5.83
CA GLU A 451 -30.09 10.93 6.16
C GLU A 451 -30.67 11.49 4.85
N ASP A 452 -31.95 11.22 4.60
CA ASP A 452 -32.68 11.83 3.50
C ASP A 452 -33.23 13.19 3.92
N GLN A 453 -33.13 14.17 3.03
CA GLN A 453 -33.79 15.46 3.17
C GLN A 453 -35.17 15.41 2.53
N ASP A 454 -36.21 15.27 3.36
CA ASP A 454 -37.61 15.28 2.94
C ASP A 454 -38.21 16.64 3.28
N HIS A 455 -38.21 17.54 2.31
CA HIS A 455 -38.52 18.97 2.52
C HIS A 455 -37.63 19.59 3.63
N ASP A 456 -38.23 20.11 4.70
CA ASP A 456 -37.50 20.70 5.84
C ASP A 456 -37.13 19.68 6.94
N THR A 457 -37.43 18.39 6.75
CA THR A 457 -37.21 17.35 7.77
C THR A 457 -36.15 16.35 7.31
N LYS A 458 -35.20 16.03 8.21
CA LYS A 458 -34.25 14.93 7.99
C LYS A 458 -34.87 13.61 8.44
N VAL A 459 -34.85 12.61 7.57
CA VAL A 459 -35.39 11.27 7.84
C VAL A 459 -34.29 10.23 7.64
N ALA A 460 -34.03 9.41 8.66
CA ALA A 460 -33.09 8.31 8.56
C ALA A 460 -33.67 7.18 7.68
N ARG A 461 -32.86 6.66 6.75
CA ARG A 461 -33.25 5.57 5.86
C ARG A 461 -32.15 4.51 5.75
N TYR A 462 -32.51 3.25 5.97
CA TYR A 462 -31.67 2.09 5.69
C TYR A 462 -31.87 1.63 4.25
N LEU A 463 -30.82 1.81 3.44
CA LEU A 463 -30.75 1.36 2.05
C LEU A 463 -30.11 -0.03 1.99
N ALA A 464 -30.96 -1.06 1.97
CA ALA A 464 -30.53 -2.46 1.83
C ALA A 464 -30.09 -2.75 0.39
N PHE A 465 -28.93 -3.40 0.21
CA PHE A 465 -28.42 -3.72 -1.13
C PHE A 465 -28.01 -5.18 -1.31
N ASP A 466 -27.89 -5.98 -0.25
CA ASP A 466 -27.68 -7.42 -0.35
C ASP A 466 -28.29 -8.15 0.88
N ILE A 467 -28.44 -9.47 0.79
CA ILE A 467 -28.86 -10.34 1.89
C ILE A 467 -27.89 -11.51 2.02
N ILE A 468 -27.38 -11.72 3.23
CA ILE A 468 -26.32 -12.69 3.51
C ILE A 468 -26.92 -14.01 4.03
N PHE A 469 -27.81 -13.91 5.01
CA PHE A 469 -28.53 -15.05 5.60
C PHE A 469 -30.01 -14.76 5.71
N LEU A 470 -30.83 -15.79 5.52
CA LEU A 470 -32.27 -15.76 5.75
C LEU A 470 -32.64 -16.96 6.60
N GLU A 471 -33.05 -16.73 7.84
CA GLU A 471 -33.46 -17.79 8.78
C GLU A 471 -32.42 -18.90 8.93
N GLY A 472 -31.14 -18.51 9.06
CA GLY A 472 -30.01 -19.44 9.13
C GLY A 472 -29.56 -20.01 7.78
N THR A 473 -30.34 -19.82 6.71
CA THR A 473 -29.98 -20.30 5.37
C THR A 473 -28.93 -19.39 4.73
N PRO A 474 -27.78 -19.91 4.24
CA PRO A 474 -26.72 -19.11 3.63
C PRO A 474 -27.10 -18.66 2.21
N ILE A 475 -27.73 -17.49 2.10
CA ILE A 475 -28.12 -16.89 0.81
C ILE A 475 -26.91 -16.32 0.07
N TRP A 476 -25.86 -15.92 0.79
CA TRP A 476 -24.61 -15.35 0.26
C TRP A 476 -23.94 -16.21 -0.83
N GLN A 477 -24.13 -17.53 -0.80
CA GLN A 477 -23.58 -18.47 -1.80
C GLN A 477 -24.28 -18.41 -3.16
N LYS A 478 -25.46 -17.79 -3.23
CA LYS A 478 -26.23 -17.67 -4.48
C LYS A 478 -25.73 -16.46 -5.30
N LYS A 479 -26.01 -16.50 -6.61
CA LYS A 479 -25.79 -15.37 -7.52
C LYS A 479 -26.55 -14.12 -7.07
N LEU A 480 -26.04 -12.93 -7.43
CA LEU A 480 -26.60 -11.64 -7.00
C LEU A 480 -28.11 -11.53 -7.26
N GLU A 481 -28.58 -11.93 -8.44
CA GLU A 481 -30.01 -11.90 -8.79
C GLU A 481 -30.88 -12.65 -7.76
N LYS A 482 -30.43 -13.82 -7.31
CA LYS A 482 -31.16 -14.62 -6.32
C LYS A 482 -31.12 -13.98 -4.95
N ARG A 483 -30.00 -13.38 -4.55
CA ARG A 483 -29.90 -12.64 -3.29
C ARG A 483 -30.84 -11.43 -3.28
N LEU A 484 -30.81 -10.63 -4.35
CA LEU A 484 -31.73 -9.49 -4.52
C LEU A 484 -33.20 -9.92 -4.56
N GLN A 485 -33.52 -11.05 -5.22
CA GLN A 485 -34.88 -11.62 -5.23
C GLN A 485 -35.33 -12.03 -3.82
N CYS A 486 -34.45 -12.65 -3.02
CA CYS A 486 -34.74 -12.98 -1.62
C CYS A 486 -34.94 -11.72 -0.79
N LEU A 487 -34.06 -10.72 -0.90
CA LEU A 487 -34.17 -9.45 -0.20
C LEU A 487 -35.54 -8.79 -0.51
N GLN A 488 -35.92 -8.72 -1.78
CA GLN A 488 -37.20 -8.14 -2.16
C GLN A 488 -38.39 -8.92 -1.60
N ASN A 489 -38.43 -10.24 -1.82
CA ASN A 489 -39.63 -11.05 -1.58
C ASN A 489 -39.84 -11.49 -0.14
N GLU A 490 -38.77 -11.60 0.64
CA GLU A 490 -38.79 -12.12 2.00
C GLU A 490 -38.58 -11.00 3.05
N ILE A 491 -38.00 -9.85 2.67
CA ILE A 491 -37.76 -8.74 3.61
C ILE A 491 -38.63 -7.52 3.26
N ILE A 492 -38.49 -7.00 2.04
CA ILE A 492 -39.09 -5.70 1.67
C ILE A 492 -40.61 -5.81 1.50
N VAL A 493 -41.06 -6.78 0.69
CA VAL A 493 -42.50 -6.96 0.39
C VAL A 493 -43.31 -7.34 1.63
N PRO A 494 -42.88 -8.29 2.50
CA PRO A 494 -43.65 -8.63 3.70
C PRO A 494 -43.83 -7.45 4.63
N ARG A 495 -42.79 -6.63 4.85
CA ARG A 495 -42.92 -5.40 5.65
C ARG A 495 -43.87 -4.40 5.01
N LYS A 496 -43.74 -4.15 3.70
CA LYS A 496 -44.61 -3.20 2.98
C LYS A 496 -46.10 -3.60 3.04
N ASN A 497 -46.40 -4.89 3.03
CA ASN A 497 -47.77 -5.40 3.00
C ASN A 497 -48.42 -5.54 4.38
N ASP A 498 -47.63 -5.50 5.45
CA ASP A 498 -48.13 -5.59 6.81
C ASP A 498 -48.66 -4.22 7.26
N GLN A 499 -49.98 -4.15 7.43
CA GLN A 499 -50.71 -2.94 7.79
C GLN A 499 -50.57 -2.56 9.27
N SER A 500 -49.99 -3.42 10.10
CA SER A 500 -49.77 -3.16 11.52
C SER A 500 -48.55 -2.26 11.78
N PHE A 501 -47.68 -2.05 10.77
CA PHE A 501 -46.50 -1.22 10.91
C PHE A 501 -46.82 0.27 10.95
N ASP A 502 -46.50 0.89 12.09
CA ASP A 502 -46.39 2.34 12.20
C ASP A 502 -44.95 2.76 11.89
N TYR A 503 -44.67 3.04 10.61
CA TYR A 503 -43.35 3.46 10.13
C TYR A 503 -42.85 4.77 10.76
N ASN A 504 -43.71 5.54 11.43
CA ASN A 504 -43.28 6.77 12.10
C ASN A 504 -42.68 6.51 13.49
N LYS A 505 -42.89 5.33 14.06
CA LYS A 505 -42.29 4.90 15.34
C LYS A 505 -40.98 4.14 15.17
N GLU A 506 -40.71 3.67 13.96
CA GLU A 506 -39.45 3.01 13.66
C GLU A 506 -38.29 4.01 13.61
N PRO A 507 -37.08 3.62 14.02
CA PRO A 507 -35.92 4.51 14.07
C PRO A 507 -35.45 4.97 12.68
N PHE A 508 -35.71 4.19 11.65
CA PHE A 508 -35.43 4.54 10.26
C PHE A 508 -36.32 3.76 9.30
N ARG A 509 -36.59 4.33 8.13
CA ARG A 509 -37.33 3.64 7.06
C ARG A 509 -36.41 2.69 6.32
N MET A 510 -36.90 1.54 5.88
CA MET A 510 -36.11 0.60 5.05
C MET A 510 -36.51 0.66 3.59
N ARG A 511 -35.52 0.69 2.68
CA ARG A 511 -35.73 0.59 1.23
C ARG A 511 -34.62 -0.26 0.60
N MET A 512 -34.97 -1.04 -0.42
CA MET A 512 -33.97 -1.74 -1.23
C MET A 512 -33.39 -0.82 -2.30
N LYS A 513 -32.08 -0.90 -2.54
CA LYS A 513 -31.41 -0.19 -3.62
C LYS A 513 -31.67 -0.86 -4.95
N ASP A 514 -32.01 -0.03 -5.94
CA ASP A 514 -32.10 -0.46 -7.32
C ASP A 514 -30.71 -0.74 -7.88
N HIS A 515 -30.61 -1.82 -8.65
CA HIS A 515 -29.41 -2.24 -9.38
C HIS A 515 -29.70 -2.20 -10.88
N PHE A 516 -28.82 -1.55 -11.64
CA PHE A 516 -29.00 -1.31 -13.06
C PHE A 516 -27.93 -2.01 -13.88
N ARG A 517 -28.18 -2.20 -15.17
CA ARG A 517 -27.16 -2.68 -16.12
C ARG A 517 -26.01 -1.67 -16.19
N LEU A 518 -24.80 -2.17 -16.45
CA LEU A 518 -23.60 -1.35 -16.57
C LEU A 518 -23.73 -0.17 -17.55
N SER A 519 -24.52 -0.32 -18.62
CA SER A 519 -24.80 0.76 -19.58
C SER A 519 -25.54 1.96 -18.99
N LYS A 520 -26.02 1.88 -17.74
CA LYS A 520 -26.67 2.98 -17.01
C LYS A 520 -25.71 3.78 -16.14
N THR A 521 -24.41 3.48 -16.13
CA THR A 521 -23.42 4.22 -15.32
C THR A 521 -23.48 5.73 -15.51
N GLU A 522 -23.51 6.23 -16.75
CA GLU A 522 -23.60 7.67 -17.02
C GLU A 522 -24.90 8.27 -16.44
N TYR A 523 -26.03 7.58 -16.62
CA TYR A 523 -27.30 8.00 -16.04
C TYR A 523 -27.24 8.07 -14.51
N MET A 524 -26.55 7.12 -13.88
CA MET A 524 -26.37 7.07 -12.42
C MET A 524 -25.56 8.28 -11.92
N LEU A 525 -24.46 8.59 -12.59
CA LEU A 525 -23.55 9.68 -12.22
C LEU A 525 -24.16 11.07 -12.48
N THR A 526 -24.97 11.23 -13.53
CA THR A 526 -25.44 12.55 -13.97
C THR A 526 -26.86 12.89 -13.54
N LYS A 527 -27.83 11.99 -13.77
CA LYS A 527 -29.27 12.26 -13.59
C LYS A 527 -29.80 11.68 -12.29
N PHE A 528 -29.45 10.44 -11.98
CA PHE A 528 -29.95 9.77 -10.78
C PHE A 528 -29.42 10.44 -9.50
N ALA A 529 -28.13 10.78 -9.46
CA ALA A 529 -27.51 11.46 -8.33
C ALA A 529 -28.25 12.76 -7.94
N LYS A 530 -28.80 13.49 -8.93
CA LYS A 530 -29.60 14.70 -8.72
C LYS A 530 -31.06 14.46 -8.33
N SER A 531 -31.55 13.23 -8.50
CA SER A 531 -32.96 12.86 -8.26
C SER A 531 -33.22 12.30 -6.86
N VAL A 532 -32.16 12.02 -6.10
CA VAL A 532 -32.25 11.49 -4.74
C VAL A 532 -32.05 12.58 -3.69
N THR A 533 -32.58 12.33 -2.50
CA THR A 533 -32.65 13.27 -1.37
C THR A 533 -31.51 13.12 -0.38
N HIS A 534 -30.49 12.33 -0.70
CA HIS A 534 -29.29 12.09 0.11
C HIS A 534 -28.03 12.29 -0.75
N GLU A 535 -26.88 12.54 -0.12
CA GLU A 535 -25.62 12.76 -0.83
C GLU A 535 -25.15 11.52 -1.58
N VAL A 536 -24.77 11.70 -2.85
CA VAL A 536 -24.25 10.65 -3.74
C VAL A 536 -22.92 11.12 -4.31
N ASP A 537 -21.87 10.35 -4.07
CA ASP A 537 -20.50 10.71 -4.45
C ASP A 537 -19.88 9.72 -5.45
N GLY A 538 -20.69 8.90 -6.10
CA GLY A 538 -20.24 8.00 -7.17
C GLY A 538 -21.11 6.77 -7.38
N VAL A 539 -20.49 5.64 -7.74
CA VAL A 539 -21.17 4.37 -8.05
C VAL A 539 -20.46 3.15 -7.48
N ILE A 540 -21.22 2.09 -7.24
CA ILE A 540 -20.76 0.77 -6.81
C ILE A 540 -21.07 -0.24 -7.92
N TYR A 541 -20.11 -1.11 -8.24
CA TYR A 541 -20.27 -2.20 -9.19
C TYR A 541 -20.22 -3.54 -8.47
N THR A 542 -21.28 -4.33 -8.60
CA THR A 542 -21.42 -5.64 -7.96
C THR A 542 -21.45 -6.74 -9.01
N PRO A 543 -20.62 -7.79 -8.91
CA PRO A 543 -20.62 -8.90 -9.86
C PRO A 543 -21.92 -9.70 -9.77
N THR A 544 -22.43 -10.17 -10.91
CA THR A 544 -23.69 -10.92 -10.98
C THR A 544 -23.52 -12.39 -10.64
N GLU A 545 -22.41 -12.98 -11.07
CA GLU A 545 -22.17 -14.42 -11.00
C GLU A 545 -21.51 -14.86 -9.69
N ALA A 546 -20.68 -14.00 -9.09
CA ALA A 546 -19.92 -14.33 -7.91
C ALA A 546 -20.80 -14.43 -6.64
N PRO A 547 -20.46 -15.35 -5.72
CA PRO A 547 -21.03 -15.34 -4.38
C PRO A 547 -20.60 -14.07 -3.64
N TYR A 548 -21.36 -13.71 -2.60
CA TYR A 548 -20.99 -12.61 -1.72
C TYR A 548 -19.77 -13.01 -0.87
N ASN A 549 -18.79 -12.11 -0.74
CA ASN A 549 -17.54 -12.39 -0.04
C ASN A 549 -17.64 -12.05 1.46
N LEU A 550 -17.80 -13.06 2.31
CA LEU A 550 -17.95 -12.87 3.76
C LEU A 550 -16.66 -12.35 4.42
N GLY A 551 -16.74 -11.15 5.01
CA GLY A 551 -15.65 -10.52 5.77
C GLY A 551 -14.34 -10.30 5.00
N GLY A 552 -14.36 -10.47 3.67
CA GLY A 552 -13.17 -10.50 2.82
C GLY A 552 -12.99 -9.23 1.98
N PHE A 553 -11.73 -8.93 1.68
CA PHE A 553 -11.29 -7.92 0.71
C PHE A 553 -10.86 -8.55 -0.64
N GLU A 554 -10.48 -9.82 -0.62
CA GLU A 554 -9.92 -10.54 -1.76
C GLU A 554 -11.00 -11.41 -2.42
N SER A 555 -11.27 -11.15 -3.70
CA SER A 555 -12.23 -11.91 -4.53
C SER A 555 -11.74 -11.94 -5.97
N GLU A 556 -11.91 -13.06 -6.66
CA GLU A 556 -11.67 -13.15 -8.12
C GLU A 556 -12.56 -12.17 -8.91
N GLU A 557 -13.74 -11.87 -8.37
CA GLU A 557 -14.68 -10.88 -8.90
C GLU A 557 -15.05 -9.94 -7.75
N PRO A 558 -14.31 -8.84 -7.58
CA PRO A 558 -14.49 -7.94 -6.44
C PRO A 558 -15.65 -6.96 -6.67
N ILE A 559 -16.19 -6.41 -5.58
CA ILE A 559 -17.13 -5.29 -5.62
C ILE A 559 -16.31 -4.00 -5.74
N PHE A 560 -16.52 -3.24 -6.82
CA PHE A 560 -15.77 -2.01 -7.06
C PHE A 560 -16.53 -0.79 -6.56
N LYS A 561 -15.80 0.21 -6.06
CA LYS A 561 -16.33 1.56 -5.80
C LYS A 561 -15.64 2.59 -6.68
N PHE A 562 -16.43 3.46 -7.28
CA PHE A 562 -15.97 4.63 -8.02
C PHE A 562 -16.49 5.90 -7.33
N VAL A 563 -15.61 6.89 -7.18
CA VAL A 563 -15.94 8.19 -6.59
C VAL A 563 -15.94 9.23 -7.70
N ALA A 564 -17.07 9.89 -7.92
CA ALA A 564 -17.13 11.03 -8.83
C ALA A 564 -16.55 12.25 -8.09
N SER A 565 -15.40 12.74 -8.52
CA SER A 565 -14.79 13.92 -7.89
C SER A 565 -15.63 15.17 -8.22
N GLU A 566 -16.43 15.68 -7.28
CA GLU A 566 -16.95 17.04 -7.35
C GLU A 566 -15.85 18.02 -6.91
N GLY A 567 -15.22 18.67 -7.89
CA GLY A 567 -14.30 19.78 -7.65
C GLY A 567 -12.83 19.42 -7.85
N GLY A 568 -12.32 19.65 -9.08
CA GLY A 568 -10.94 20.02 -9.35
C GLY A 568 -9.79 19.13 -8.84
N GLY A 569 -10.07 18.00 -8.19
CA GLY A 569 -9.10 17.00 -7.80
C GLY A 569 -8.54 16.34 -9.05
N ILE A 570 -7.22 16.26 -9.15
CA ILE A 570 -6.55 15.63 -10.28
C ILE A 570 -7.00 14.14 -10.32
N PRO A 571 -7.71 13.69 -11.37
CA PRO A 571 -8.04 12.29 -11.53
C PRO A 571 -6.75 11.46 -11.53
N GLY A 572 -6.67 10.40 -10.72
CA GLY A 572 -5.53 9.48 -10.73
C GLY A 572 -4.53 9.58 -9.57
N LEU A 573 -4.70 10.46 -8.59
CA LEU A 573 -3.75 10.59 -7.46
C LEU A 573 -3.85 9.46 -6.41
N ASP A 574 -4.99 8.77 -6.36
CA ASP A 574 -5.30 7.57 -5.55
C ASP A 574 -5.53 6.33 -6.45
N GLY A 575 -5.19 6.43 -7.74
CA GLY A 575 -5.54 5.45 -8.75
C GLY A 575 -6.95 5.62 -9.34
N SER A 576 -7.77 6.57 -8.86
CA SER A 576 -9.11 6.86 -9.40
C SER A 576 -9.05 7.20 -10.89
N ILE A 577 -9.96 6.64 -11.67
CA ILE A 577 -10.11 6.98 -13.09
C ILE A 577 -10.99 8.22 -13.24
N SER A 578 -10.87 8.95 -14.34
CA SER A 578 -11.85 10.01 -14.63
C SER A 578 -13.20 9.39 -15.01
N GLU A 579 -14.28 10.11 -14.77
CA GLU A 579 -15.61 9.71 -15.25
C GLU A 579 -15.61 9.46 -16.76
N GLN A 580 -14.97 10.34 -17.54
CA GLN A 580 -14.83 10.16 -18.99
C GLN A 580 -14.14 8.85 -19.37
N ARG A 581 -13.05 8.48 -18.68
CA ARG A 581 -12.31 7.23 -18.94
C ARG A 581 -13.15 6.00 -18.57
N LEU A 582 -13.88 6.07 -17.45
CA LEU A 582 -14.81 5.04 -17.03
C LEU A 582 -15.89 4.80 -18.09
N LEU A 583 -16.55 5.88 -18.55
CA LEU A 583 -17.62 5.79 -19.53
C LEU A 583 -17.10 5.26 -20.87
N HIS A 584 -15.95 5.77 -21.35
CA HIS A 584 -15.32 5.28 -22.56
C HIS A 584 -14.97 3.78 -22.49
N TYR A 585 -14.45 3.31 -21.35
CA TYR A 585 -14.17 1.89 -21.15
C TYR A 585 -15.44 1.03 -21.23
N ILE A 586 -16.53 1.46 -20.59
CA ILE A 586 -17.82 0.76 -20.64
C ILE A 586 -18.36 0.70 -22.09
N GLU A 587 -18.24 1.79 -22.84
CA GLU A 587 -18.63 1.86 -24.26
C GLU A 587 -17.78 0.95 -25.16
N SER A 588 -16.49 0.81 -24.85
CA SER A 588 -15.55 -0.02 -25.62
C SER A 588 -15.80 -1.52 -25.49
N MET A 589 -16.61 -1.96 -24.52
CA MET A 589 -16.86 -3.39 -24.29
C MET A 589 -17.62 -4.01 -25.49
N PRO A 590 -17.14 -5.15 -26.05
CA PRO A 590 -17.78 -5.81 -27.19
C PRO A 590 -19.25 -6.10 -26.91
N LYS A 591 -20.14 -5.76 -27.85
CA LYS A 591 -21.60 -5.85 -27.69
C LYS A 591 -22.08 -7.22 -27.25
#